data_AF-A0A6P0SRH1-F1
#
_entry.id   AF-A0A6P0SRH1-F1
#
_cell.length_a   1.000
_cell.length_b   1.000
_cell.length_c   1.000
_cell.angle_alpha   90.00
_cell.angle_beta   90.00
_cell.angle_gamma   90.00
#
_symmetry.space_group_name_H-M   'P 1'
#
loop_
_entity.id
_entity.type
_entity.pdbx_description
1 polymer ?
#
loop_
_entity_poly.entity_id
_entity_poly.type
_entity_poly.pdbx_seq_one_letter_code
_entity_poly.pdbx_strand_id
1 'polypeptide(L)'
;MSRVDFVGSELLTDSGILTLDRALDQALSILADFATDESFEQKIIEVFGDQFDTQKLDELRQNFTSSSLDWLPKFEIRSADELNGANAAFAASNNRVYLSQDFISANSSDINKITDVILEELGHLIDSTINTEDTPGDEGEYFSSLVQDKELSSEAIDVIKSEDDLFLLNLGQSDVLSESNQSLYDDVEISFRAFIPSPGLAQSI
;
A
#
# COMPACT_ATOMS: atom_id res chain seq x y z
N MET A 1 -12.01 10.24 -19.01
CA MET A 1 -11.04 9.37 -19.69
C MET A 1 -9.91 9.23 -18.70
N SER A 2 -9.57 7.99 -18.32
CA SER A 2 -8.58 7.76 -17.27
C SER A 2 -7.25 8.41 -17.64
N ARG A 3 -6.57 8.98 -16.66
CA ARG A 3 -5.26 9.65 -16.85
C ARG A 3 -4.11 8.66 -16.95
N VAL A 4 -4.36 7.40 -16.57
CA VAL A 4 -3.41 6.29 -16.59
C VAL A 4 -4.01 5.13 -17.38
N ASP A 5 -3.15 4.41 -18.10
CA ASP A 5 -3.57 3.21 -18.82
C ASP A 5 -3.44 1.99 -17.90
N PHE A 6 -4.58 1.40 -17.54
CA PHE A 6 -4.64 0.16 -16.76
C PHE A 6 -4.63 -1.03 -17.71
N VAL A 7 -3.50 -1.74 -17.75
CA VAL A 7 -3.35 -2.96 -18.55
C VAL A 7 -4.30 -4.02 -18.00
N GLY A 8 -5.07 -4.70 -18.87
CA GLY A 8 -6.05 -5.70 -18.42
C GLY A 8 -7.36 -5.08 -17.90
N SER A 9 -7.60 -3.79 -18.09
CA SER A 9 -8.84 -3.12 -17.66
C SER A 9 -10.11 -3.72 -18.27
N GLU A 10 -10.03 -4.45 -19.37
CA GLU A 10 -11.13 -5.23 -19.93
C GLU A 10 -11.67 -6.33 -18.99
N LEU A 11 -10.92 -6.69 -17.96
CA LEU A 11 -11.36 -7.59 -16.88
C LEU A 11 -12.33 -6.91 -15.90
N LEU A 12 -12.36 -5.58 -15.87
CA LEU A 12 -13.22 -4.79 -14.99
C LEU A 12 -14.49 -4.35 -15.71
N THR A 13 -15.54 -4.07 -14.93
CA THR A 13 -16.71 -3.35 -15.44
C THR A 13 -16.39 -1.86 -15.62
N ASP A 14 -17.15 -1.14 -16.44
CA ASP A 14 -17.00 0.33 -16.58
C ASP A 14 -17.04 1.05 -15.22
N SER A 15 -17.88 0.57 -14.30
CA SER A 15 -17.94 1.11 -12.93
C SER A 15 -16.68 0.79 -12.13
N GLY A 16 -16.12 -0.42 -12.29
CA GLY A 16 -14.87 -0.81 -11.63
C GLY A 16 -13.69 0.04 -12.10
N ILE A 17 -13.58 0.27 -13.42
CA ILE A 17 -12.56 1.15 -14.01
C ILE A 17 -12.71 2.57 -13.45
N LEU A 18 -13.94 3.10 -13.40
CA LEU A 18 -14.20 4.44 -12.85
C LEU A 18 -13.83 4.55 -11.37
N THR A 19 -14.15 3.52 -10.55
CA THR A 19 -13.79 3.53 -9.13
C THR A 19 -12.27 3.46 -8.96
N LEU A 20 -11.57 2.62 -9.74
CA LEU A 20 -10.12 2.53 -9.70
C LEU A 20 -9.42 3.84 -10.09
N ASP A 21 -9.88 4.48 -11.18
CA ASP A 21 -9.38 5.79 -11.63
C ASP A 21 -9.55 6.86 -10.52
N ARG A 22 -10.71 6.87 -9.86
CA ARG A 22 -10.96 7.80 -8.74
C ARG A 22 -10.11 7.48 -7.51
N ALA A 23 -9.87 6.21 -7.20
CA ALA A 23 -9.03 5.81 -6.09
C ALA A 23 -7.57 6.24 -6.33
N LEU A 24 -7.07 6.10 -7.56
CA LEU A 24 -5.76 6.60 -7.94
C LEU A 24 -5.69 8.13 -7.83
N ASP A 25 -6.69 8.86 -8.34
CA ASP A 25 -6.75 10.32 -8.17
C ASP A 25 -6.76 10.73 -6.69
N GLN A 26 -7.44 9.98 -5.83
CA GLN A 26 -7.46 10.21 -4.38
C GLN A 26 -6.10 9.96 -3.74
N ALA A 27 -5.43 8.84 -4.07
CA ALA A 27 -4.08 8.54 -3.62
C ALA A 27 -3.08 9.63 -4.04
N LEU A 28 -3.15 10.08 -5.30
CA LEU A 28 -2.30 11.17 -5.80
C LEU A 28 -2.57 12.49 -5.08
N SER A 29 -3.82 12.79 -4.74
CA SER A 29 -4.16 13.97 -3.94
C SER A 29 -3.55 13.88 -2.54
N ILE A 30 -3.63 12.72 -1.89
CA ILE A 30 -3.04 12.48 -0.57
C ILE A 30 -1.52 12.67 -0.62
N LEU A 31 -0.85 12.13 -1.65
CA LEU A 31 0.59 12.33 -1.83
C LEU A 31 0.96 13.79 -2.11
N ALA A 32 0.15 14.52 -2.87
CA ALA A 32 0.36 15.94 -3.13
C ALA A 32 0.25 16.76 -1.83
N ASP A 33 -0.72 16.46 -0.98
CA ASP A 33 -0.86 17.09 0.34
C ASP A 33 0.32 16.72 1.24
N PHE A 34 0.69 15.44 1.31
CA PHE A 34 1.83 14.94 2.06
C PHE A 34 3.15 15.60 1.65
N ALA A 35 3.35 15.85 0.36
CA ALA A 35 4.54 16.56 -0.15
C ALA A 35 4.71 17.97 0.44
N THR A 36 3.62 18.59 0.92
CA THR A 36 3.64 19.92 1.55
C THR A 36 3.66 19.90 3.07
N ASP A 37 3.58 18.71 3.69
CA ASP A 37 3.65 18.53 5.14
C ASP A 37 5.02 19.01 5.67
N GLU A 38 5.01 19.80 6.74
CA GLU A 38 6.22 20.25 7.42
C GLU A 38 7.00 19.07 8.02
N SER A 39 6.30 17.98 8.33
CA SER A 39 6.84 16.74 8.87
C SER A 39 7.22 15.72 7.78
N PHE A 40 7.14 16.06 6.49
CA PHE A 40 7.40 15.15 5.37
C PHE A 40 8.67 14.31 5.57
N GLU A 41 9.80 14.95 5.83
CA GLU A 41 11.09 14.25 5.95
C GLU A 41 11.13 13.36 7.19
N GLN A 42 10.56 13.80 8.32
CA GLN A 42 10.47 12.98 9.53
C GLN A 42 9.63 11.73 9.29
N LYS A 43 8.49 11.89 8.60
CA LYS A 43 7.58 10.82 8.23
C LYS A 43 8.23 9.81 7.28
N ILE A 44 9.02 10.28 6.30
CA ILE A 44 9.82 9.41 5.43
C ILE A 44 10.86 8.63 6.24
N ILE A 45 11.58 9.29 7.15
CA ILE A 45 12.58 8.62 8.02
C ILE A 45 11.94 7.56 8.92
N GLU A 46 10.73 7.82 9.41
CA GLU A 46 10.01 6.92 10.31
C GLU A 46 9.64 5.59 9.64
N VAL A 47 9.32 5.64 8.34
CA VAL A 47 8.92 4.49 7.52
C VAL A 47 10.14 3.82 6.89
N PHE A 48 10.93 4.58 6.10
CA PHE A 48 11.96 4.05 5.19
C PHE A 48 13.39 4.14 5.74
N GLY A 49 13.56 4.55 7.00
CA GLY A 49 14.87 4.78 7.62
C GLY A 49 15.57 6.05 7.14
N ASP A 50 16.84 6.25 7.53
CA ASP A 50 17.59 7.50 7.30
C ASP A 50 18.76 7.38 6.30
N GLN A 51 18.89 6.24 5.62
CA GLN A 51 19.99 5.95 4.69
C GLN A 51 19.62 6.08 3.21
N PHE A 52 18.44 6.63 2.89
CA PHE A 52 17.96 6.82 1.53
C PHE A 52 18.76 7.89 0.75
N ASP A 53 18.65 7.83 -0.59
CA ASP A 53 19.17 8.86 -1.49
C ASP A 53 18.29 10.12 -1.44
N THR A 54 18.80 11.17 -0.78
CA THR A 54 18.10 12.44 -0.60
C THR A 54 17.77 13.14 -1.92
N GLN A 55 18.60 12.97 -2.97
CA GLN A 55 18.32 13.59 -4.27
C GLN A 55 17.11 12.93 -4.92
N LYS A 56 17.04 11.59 -4.88
CA LYS A 56 15.87 10.86 -5.39
C LYS A 56 14.60 11.17 -4.61
N LEU A 57 14.70 11.33 -3.28
CA LEU A 57 13.57 11.75 -2.47
C LEU A 57 13.06 13.14 -2.88
N ASP A 58 13.97 14.10 -3.10
CA ASP A 58 13.60 15.45 -3.56
C ASP A 58 12.95 15.43 -4.96
N GLU A 59 13.41 14.55 -5.85
CA GLU A 59 12.81 14.34 -7.18
C GLU A 59 11.41 13.72 -7.08
N LEU A 60 11.20 12.70 -6.24
CA LEU A 60 9.88 12.13 -5.97
C LEU A 60 8.91 13.13 -5.35
N ARG A 61 9.38 13.92 -4.38
CA ARG A 61 8.55 14.95 -3.73
C ARG A 61 8.05 15.98 -4.74
N GLN A 62 8.88 16.36 -5.71
CA GLN A 62 8.46 17.23 -6.82
C GLN A 62 7.42 16.55 -7.72
N ASN A 63 7.60 15.26 -7.98
CA ASN A 63 6.65 14.48 -8.79
C ASN A 63 5.25 14.38 -8.15
N PHE A 64 5.14 14.30 -6.83
CA PHE A 64 3.83 14.25 -6.13
C PHE A 64 2.95 15.48 -6.42
N THR A 65 3.55 16.63 -6.71
CA THR A 65 2.83 17.88 -7.03
C THR A 65 2.84 18.21 -8.53
N SER A 66 3.44 17.34 -9.35
CA SER A 66 3.54 17.50 -10.79
C SER A 66 2.24 17.11 -11.50
N SER A 67 2.00 17.68 -12.68
CA SER A 67 0.92 17.24 -13.57
C SER A 67 1.30 16.00 -14.39
N SER A 68 2.60 15.69 -14.50
CA SER A 68 3.09 14.46 -15.13
C SER A 68 2.92 13.27 -14.20
N LEU A 69 2.55 12.13 -14.79
CA LEU A 69 2.39 10.84 -14.12
C LEU A 69 3.46 9.83 -14.56
N ASP A 70 4.53 10.28 -15.22
CA ASP A 70 5.58 9.39 -15.77
C ASP A 70 6.38 8.65 -14.68
N TRP A 71 6.30 9.11 -13.44
CA TRP A 71 6.93 8.48 -12.28
C TRP A 71 6.14 7.28 -11.76
N LEU A 72 4.86 7.16 -12.12
CA LEU A 72 4.00 6.08 -11.64
C LEU A 72 4.45 4.72 -12.20
N PRO A 73 4.20 3.63 -11.45
CA PRO A 73 4.43 2.30 -11.96
C PRO A 73 3.38 2.01 -13.04
N LYS A 74 3.62 0.96 -13.83
CA LYS A 74 2.54 0.43 -14.67
C LYS A 74 1.53 -0.29 -13.77
N PHE A 75 0.25 -0.07 -14.00
CA PHE A 75 -0.81 -0.81 -13.31
C PHE A 75 -1.34 -1.91 -14.23
N GLU A 76 -1.45 -3.12 -13.69
CA GLU A 76 -1.91 -4.29 -14.43
C GLU A 76 -2.95 -5.07 -13.64
N ILE A 77 -4.13 -5.25 -14.20
CA ILE A 77 -5.22 -6.01 -13.59
C ILE A 77 -5.00 -7.50 -13.86
N ARG A 78 -5.07 -8.30 -12.79
CA ARG A 78 -4.94 -9.77 -12.80
C ARG A 78 -6.03 -10.42 -11.97
N SER A 79 -6.29 -11.70 -12.20
CA SER A 79 -7.18 -12.46 -11.32
C SER A 79 -6.55 -12.68 -9.94
N ALA A 80 -7.35 -12.82 -8.88
CA ALA A 80 -6.80 -13.13 -7.54
C ALA A 80 -6.00 -14.44 -7.53
N ASP A 81 -6.41 -15.44 -8.33
CA ASP A 81 -5.68 -16.71 -8.48
C ASP A 81 -4.26 -16.51 -9.02
N GLU A 82 -4.07 -15.58 -9.98
CA GLU A 82 -2.74 -15.23 -10.50
C GLU A 82 -1.89 -14.47 -9.46
N LEU A 83 -2.53 -13.80 -8.50
CA LEU A 83 -1.88 -13.05 -7.42
C LEU A 83 -1.76 -13.85 -6.12
N ASN A 84 -1.98 -15.17 -6.15
CA ASN A 84 -1.97 -16.04 -4.97
C ASN A 84 -2.92 -15.59 -3.84
N GLY A 85 -3.98 -14.85 -4.16
CA GLY A 85 -4.94 -14.31 -3.20
C GLY A 85 -4.65 -12.89 -2.73
N ALA A 86 -3.52 -12.28 -3.10
CA ALA A 86 -3.22 -10.88 -2.76
C ALA A 86 -4.19 -9.89 -3.44
N ASN A 87 -4.47 -8.76 -2.78
CA ASN A 87 -5.30 -7.71 -3.39
C ASN A 87 -4.49 -6.87 -4.37
N ALA A 88 -3.20 -6.70 -4.11
CA ALA A 88 -2.21 -6.10 -4.98
C ALA A 88 -0.81 -6.63 -4.69
N ALA A 89 0.12 -6.32 -5.59
CA ALA A 89 1.52 -6.65 -5.43
C ALA A 89 2.43 -5.73 -6.26
N PHE A 90 3.52 -5.26 -5.66
CA PHE A 90 4.49 -4.40 -6.31
C PHE A 90 5.68 -5.24 -6.79
N ALA A 91 6.12 -5.02 -8.02
CA ALA A 91 7.29 -5.67 -8.59
C ALA A 91 8.33 -4.62 -9.00
N ALA A 92 9.33 -4.38 -8.13
CA ALA A 92 10.42 -3.45 -8.41
C ALA A 92 11.18 -3.79 -9.70
N SER A 93 11.36 -5.08 -9.99
CA SER A 93 12.14 -5.58 -11.16
C SER A 93 11.62 -5.11 -12.53
N ASN A 94 10.34 -4.76 -12.62
CA ASN A 94 9.71 -4.30 -13.86
C ASN A 94 8.87 -3.02 -13.68
N ASN A 95 8.96 -2.39 -12.50
CA ASN A 95 8.23 -1.20 -12.08
C ASN A 95 6.72 -1.31 -12.36
N ARG A 96 6.07 -2.27 -11.70
CA ARG A 96 4.67 -2.60 -11.93
C ARG A 96 3.94 -2.91 -10.63
N VAL A 97 2.71 -2.42 -10.55
CA VAL A 97 1.72 -2.82 -9.56
C VAL A 97 0.73 -3.76 -10.25
N TYR A 98 0.59 -4.96 -9.72
CA TYR A 98 -0.46 -5.89 -10.10
C TYR A 98 -1.65 -5.70 -9.16
N LEU A 99 -2.85 -5.55 -9.71
CA LEU A 99 -4.07 -5.33 -8.92
C LEU A 99 -5.07 -6.46 -9.16
N SER A 100 -5.65 -6.98 -8.09
CA SER A 100 -6.66 -8.04 -8.15
C SER A 100 -7.98 -7.51 -8.70
N GLN A 101 -8.42 -8.10 -9.81
CA GLN A 101 -9.74 -7.89 -10.40
C GLN A 101 -10.85 -8.16 -9.37
N ASP A 102 -10.70 -9.23 -8.58
CA ASP A 102 -11.68 -9.65 -7.59
C ASP A 102 -11.79 -8.63 -6.45
N PHE A 103 -10.65 -8.12 -5.97
CA PHE A 103 -10.60 -7.06 -4.97
C PHE A 103 -11.28 -5.78 -5.45
N ILE A 104 -10.95 -5.31 -6.66
CA ILE A 104 -11.56 -4.09 -7.23
C ILE A 104 -13.07 -4.29 -7.42
N SER A 105 -13.48 -5.46 -7.88
CA SER A 105 -14.89 -5.77 -8.09
C SER A 105 -15.68 -5.81 -6.78
N ALA A 106 -15.12 -6.45 -5.75
CA ALA A 106 -15.70 -6.53 -4.41
C ALA A 106 -15.82 -5.15 -3.73
N ASN A 107 -14.89 -4.24 -4.00
CA ASN A 107 -14.84 -2.91 -3.40
C ASN A 107 -15.24 -1.78 -4.37
N SER A 108 -15.98 -2.11 -5.44
CA SER A 108 -16.41 -1.14 -6.47
C SER A 108 -17.22 0.04 -5.92
N SER A 109 -17.82 -0.10 -4.73
CA SER A 109 -18.53 0.95 -4.00
C SER A 109 -17.75 1.58 -2.84
N ASP A 110 -16.55 1.09 -2.54
CA ASP A 110 -15.70 1.53 -1.44
C ASP A 110 -14.33 1.98 -1.98
N ILE A 111 -14.29 3.22 -2.45
CA ILE A 111 -13.10 3.85 -3.02
C ILE A 111 -11.93 3.91 -2.04
N ASN A 112 -12.20 4.00 -0.73
CA ASN A 112 -11.16 4.19 0.28
C ASN A 112 -10.31 2.93 0.41
N LYS A 113 -10.92 1.74 0.38
CA LYS A 113 -10.17 0.48 0.39
C LYS A 113 -9.23 0.34 -0.79
N ILE A 114 -9.66 0.76 -1.99
CA ILE A 114 -8.81 0.73 -3.17
C ILE A 114 -7.70 1.78 -3.06
N THR A 115 -8.01 2.94 -2.47
CA THR A 115 -7.01 4.00 -2.22
C THR A 115 -5.93 3.55 -1.24
N ASP A 116 -6.32 2.85 -0.17
CA ASP A 116 -5.41 2.28 0.84
C ASP A 116 -4.37 1.37 0.19
N VAL A 117 -4.85 0.41 -0.63
CA VAL A 117 -3.99 -0.52 -1.36
C VAL A 117 -3.11 0.19 -2.38
N ILE A 118 -3.64 1.18 -3.13
CA ILE A 118 -2.80 1.95 -4.06
C ILE A 118 -1.69 2.71 -3.33
N LEU A 119 -1.98 3.32 -2.18
CA LEU A 119 -0.97 4.06 -1.40
C LEU A 119 0.12 3.15 -0.84
N GLU A 120 -0.24 1.96 -0.41
CA GLU A 120 0.67 0.92 0.07
C GLU A 120 1.64 0.48 -1.04
N GLU A 121 1.10 0.16 -2.21
CA GLU A 121 1.89 -0.19 -3.41
C GLU A 121 2.77 0.96 -3.92
N LEU A 122 2.32 2.21 -3.75
CA LEU A 122 3.16 3.38 -4.02
C LEU A 122 4.21 3.60 -2.93
N GLY A 123 4.00 3.13 -1.70
CA GLY A 123 4.99 3.10 -0.62
C GLY A 123 6.19 2.23 -0.99
N HIS A 124 5.94 1.00 -1.43
CA HIS A 124 6.97 0.07 -1.95
C HIS A 124 7.72 0.65 -3.17
N LEU A 125 7.02 1.34 -4.07
CA LEU A 125 7.67 2.07 -5.16
C LEU A 125 8.59 3.18 -4.64
N ILE A 126 8.15 3.94 -3.64
CA ILE A 126 8.95 5.02 -3.05
C ILE A 126 10.20 4.43 -2.39
N ASP A 127 10.05 3.37 -1.60
CA ASP A 127 11.17 2.66 -0.95
C ASP A 127 12.21 2.20 -1.99
N SER A 128 11.78 1.37 -2.95
CA SER A 128 12.65 0.85 -4.01
C SER A 128 13.27 1.92 -4.90
N THR A 129 12.69 3.12 -4.93
CA THR A 129 13.27 4.27 -5.64
C THR A 129 14.39 4.91 -4.83
N ILE A 130 14.15 5.21 -3.55
CA ILE A 130 15.06 6.02 -2.73
C ILE A 130 16.12 5.19 -2.01
N ASN A 131 15.82 3.94 -1.68
CA ASN A 131 16.71 3.00 -1.03
C ASN A 131 17.40 2.07 -2.04
N THR A 132 18.55 1.53 -1.66
CA THR A 132 19.28 0.53 -2.47
C THR A 132 18.94 -0.90 -2.09
N GLU A 133 18.48 -1.08 -0.86
CA GLU A 133 18.03 -2.34 -0.29
C GLU A 133 16.63 -2.09 0.25
N ASP A 134 15.80 -3.11 0.17
CA ASP A 134 14.44 -3.13 0.69
C ASP A 134 14.40 -2.79 2.19
N THR A 135 13.43 -1.96 2.60
CA THR A 135 13.20 -1.65 4.01
C THR A 135 12.50 -2.83 4.69
N PRO A 136 13.03 -3.41 5.78
CA PRO A 136 12.38 -4.57 6.41
C PRO A 136 10.98 -4.28 6.97
N GLY A 137 10.07 -5.22 6.77
CA GLY A 137 8.68 -5.14 7.19
C GLY A 137 7.77 -4.90 5.99
N ASP A 138 6.55 -4.46 6.24
CA ASP A 138 5.67 -3.90 5.22
C ASP A 138 5.67 -2.37 5.33
N GLU A 139 6.73 -1.75 4.79
CA GLU A 139 6.89 -0.30 4.76
C GLU A 139 5.84 0.38 3.89
N GLY A 140 5.27 -0.34 2.92
CA GLY A 140 4.11 0.06 2.14
C GLY A 140 2.87 0.29 3.03
N GLU A 141 2.50 -0.68 3.85
CA GLU A 141 1.35 -0.60 4.76
C GLU A 141 1.55 0.54 5.77
N TYR A 142 2.77 0.65 6.31
CA TYR A 142 3.10 1.72 7.24
C TYR A 142 3.01 3.09 6.57
N PHE A 143 3.57 3.23 5.37
CA PHE A 143 3.48 4.46 4.57
C PHE A 143 2.03 4.85 4.31
N SER A 144 1.21 3.92 3.83
CA SER A 144 -0.21 4.13 3.50
C SER A 144 -1.00 4.62 4.71
N SER A 145 -0.76 4.03 5.88
CA SER A 145 -1.39 4.47 7.12
C SER A 145 -0.95 5.87 7.53
N LEU A 146 0.34 6.16 7.40
CA LEU A 146 0.94 7.38 7.88
C LEU A 146 0.55 8.61 7.03
N VAL A 147 0.55 8.49 5.69
CA VAL A 147 0.17 9.61 4.80
C VAL A 147 -1.32 9.93 4.86
N GLN A 148 -2.12 9.01 5.42
CA GLN A 148 -3.54 9.20 5.70
C GLN A 148 -3.84 9.61 7.14
N ASP A 149 -2.79 9.88 7.95
CA ASP A 149 -2.86 10.20 9.38
C ASP A 149 -3.70 9.18 10.18
N LYS A 150 -3.64 7.89 9.80
CA LYS A 150 -4.28 6.80 10.57
C LYS A 150 -3.47 6.56 11.84
N GLU A 151 -4.17 6.49 12.98
CA GLU A 151 -3.54 6.16 14.26
C GLU A 151 -3.21 4.65 14.32
N LEU A 152 -1.92 4.33 14.34
CA LEU A 152 -1.43 2.97 14.60
C LEU A 152 -0.98 2.84 16.05
N SER A 153 -1.38 1.75 16.71
CA SER A 153 -0.82 1.38 18.01
C SER A 153 0.64 0.95 17.87
N SER A 154 1.44 1.08 18.94
CA SER A 154 2.82 0.59 18.94
C SER A 154 2.91 -0.90 18.60
N GLU A 155 1.94 -1.70 19.07
CA GLU A 155 1.87 -3.12 18.74
C GLU A 155 1.61 -3.38 17.25
N ALA A 156 0.78 -2.56 16.60
CA ALA A 156 0.55 -2.67 15.16
C ALA A 156 1.81 -2.29 14.37
N ILE A 157 2.48 -1.21 14.76
CA ILE A 157 3.75 -0.80 14.14
C ILE A 157 4.82 -1.89 14.29
N ASP A 158 4.93 -2.51 15.47
CA ASP A 158 5.88 -3.59 15.72
C ASP A 158 5.62 -4.82 14.83
N VAL A 159 4.34 -5.15 14.57
CA VAL A 159 4.00 -6.25 13.68
C VAL A 159 4.32 -5.88 12.23
N ILE A 160 3.86 -4.73 11.73
CA ILE A 160 4.13 -4.25 10.37
C ILE A 160 5.64 -4.27 10.08
N LYS A 161 6.46 -3.77 11.01
CA LYS A 161 7.95 -3.77 10.89
C LYS A 161 8.60 -5.15 11.00
N SER A 162 7.83 -6.20 11.27
CA SER A 162 8.29 -7.58 11.39
C SER A 162 7.73 -8.51 10.31
N GLU A 163 6.84 -8.00 9.44
CA GLU A 163 6.27 -8.78 8.35
C GLU A 163 7.33 -9.09 7.28
N ASP A 164 7.08 -10.17 6.54
CA ASP A 164 7.82 -10.56 5.34
C ASP A 164 6.75 -10.71 4.26
N ASP A 165 6.54 -9.63 3.52
CA ASP A 165 5.52 -9.49 2.49
C ASP A 165 6.04 -9.89 1.09
N LEU A 166 7.31 -10.31 1.02
CA LEU A 166 7.94 -10.78 -0.20
C LEU A 166 7.41 -12.15 -0.63
N PHE A 167 7.04 -12.23 -1.91
CA PHE A 167 6.57 -13.48 -2.50
C PHE A 167 6.89 -13.57 -4.00
N LEU A 168 6.81 -14.79 -4.53
CA LEU A 168 7.01 -15.05 -5.96
C LEU A 168 5.66 -15.15 -6.68
N LEU A 169 5.42 -14.22 -7.59
CA LEU A 169 4.30 -14.25 -8.53
C LEU A 169 4.66 -15.08 -9.76
N ASN A 170 3.85 -16.10 -10.06
CA ASN A 170 3.98 -16.88 -11.29
C ASN A 170 2.95 -16.43 -12.32
N LEU A 171 3.37 -15.59 -13.26
CA LEU A 171 2.53 -15.07 -14.34
C LEU A 171 2.70 -15.87 -15.65
N GLY A 172 3.05 -17.15 -15.53
CA GLY A 172 3.19 -18.10 -16.64
C GLY A 172 4.40 -17.91 -17.57
N GLN A 173 5.07 -16.75 -17.55
CA GLN A 173 6.26 -16.47 -18.37
C GLN A 173 7.58 -16.54 -17.57
N SER A 174 7.54 -16.14 -16.30
CA SER A 174 8.64 -16.19 -15.34
C SER A 174 8.10 -15.89 -13.95
N ASP A 175 8.82 -16.34 -12.91
CA ASP A 175 8.57 -15.89 -11.55
C ASP A 175 9.05 -14.44 -11.39
N VAL A 176 8.25 -13.61 -10.75
CA VAL A 176 8.55 -12.21 -10.42
C VAL A 176 8.53 -12.08 -8.91
N LEU A 177 9.63 -11.61 -8.31
CA LEU A 177 9.64 -11.26 -6.89
C LEU A 177 8.85 -9.97 -6.69
N SER A 178 7.95 -10.00 -5.72
CA SER A 178 7.04 -8.92 -5.41
C SER A 178 6.83 -8.77 -3.92
N GLU A 179 6.52 -7.54 -3.52
CA GLU A 179 5.99 -7.15 -2.21
C GLU A 179 4.46 -7.21 -2.28
N SER A 180 3.80 -7.64 -1.21
CA SER A 180 2.36 -7.93 -1.22
C SER A 180 1.62 -7.10 -0.20
N ASN A 181 0.55 -6.48 -0.65
CA ASN A 181 -0.40 -5.83 0.25
C ASN A 181 -1.21 -6.82 1.15
N GLN A 182 -0.95 -8.13 1.07
CA GLN A 182 -1.68 -9.12 1.86
C GLN A 182 -1.11 -9.18 3.29
N SER A 183 -1.49 -8.17 4.07
CA SER A 183 -1.31 -8.15 5.52
C SER A 183 -1.90 -9.43 6.14
N LEU A 184 -1.15 -10.10 7.03
CA LEU A 184 -1.58 -11.31 7.76
C LEU A 184 -2.81 -11.08 8.68
N TYR A 185 -3.34 -9.86 8.69
CA TYR A 185 -4.41 -9.36 9.53
C TYR A 185 -5.83 -9.66 9.06
N ASP A 186 -6.05 -10.08 7.81
CA ASP A 186 -7.42 -10.35 7.32
C ASP A 186 -8.10 -11.56 8.01
N ASP A 187 -7.33 -12.41 8.71
CA ASP A 187 -7.85 -13.53 9.51
C ASP A 187 -8.07 -13.19 11.00
N VAL A 188 -7.66 -12.01 11.47
CA VAL A 188 -7.96 -11.54 12.83
C VAL A 188 -9.03 -10.47 12.72
N GLU A 189 -10.30 -10.92 12.77
CA GLU A 189 -11.42 -10.10 13.22
C GLU A 189 -10.88 -9.11 14.28
N ILE A 190 -10.85 -7.81 13.97
CA ILE A 190 -10.68 -6.74 14.96
C ILE A 190 -11.96 -6.74 15.83
N SER A 191 -12.11 -7.82 16.59
CA SER A 191 -13.04 -7.97 17.68
C SER A 191 -12.31 -7.39 18.88
N PHE A 192 -12.33 -6.06 18.98
CA PHE A 192 -12.16 -5.37 20.25
C PHE A 192 -13.34 -5.75 21.16
N ARG A 193 -13.38 -7.00 21.63
CA ARG A 193 -13.99 -7.28 22.93
C ARG A 193 -12.98 -6.86 23.96
N ALA A 194 -13.17 -5.64 24.45
CA ALA A 194 -12.56 -5.16 25.68
C ALA A 194 -12.56 -6.29 26.71
N PHE A 195 -11.38 -6.84 27.00
CA PHE A 195 -11.17 -7.67 28.16
C PHE A 195 -11.37 -6.76 29.37
N ILE A 196 -12.59 -6.73 29.91
CA ILE A 196 -12.83 -6.18 31.24
C ILE A 196 -12.45 -7.28 32.22
N PRO A 197 -11.29 -7.20 32.92
CA PRO A 197 -11.01 -8.13 34.00
C PRO A 197 -12.11 -7.99 35.06
N SER A 198 -12.79 -9.10 35.35
CA SER A 198 -13.76 -9.16 36.44
C SER A 198 -13.08 -8.75 37.75
N PRO A 199 -13.64 -7.82 38.54
CA PRO A 199 -13.08 -7.48 39.85
C PRO A 199 -13.14 -8.72 40.74
N GLY A 200 -11.99 -9.15 41.24
CA GLY A 200 -11.85 -10.31 42.08
C GLY A 200 -12.75 -10.26 43.32
N LEU A 201 -13.36 -11.39 43.64
CA LEU A 201 -13.91 -11.65 44.96
C LEU A 201 -12.75 -11.65 45.97
N ALA A 202 -12.66 -10.58 46.74
CA ALA A 202 -11.87 -10.54 47.95
C ALA A 202 -12.28 -11.69 48.87
N GLN A 203 -11.34 -12.56 49.19
CA GLN A 203 -11.44 -13.42 50.36
C GLN A 203 -11.33 -12.53 51.60
N SER A 204 -12.38 -12.52 52.42
CA SER A 204 -12.31 -12.04 53.79
C SER A 204 -12.48 -13.24 54.71
N ILE A 205 -11.41 -13.46 55.49
CA ILE A 205 -11.28 -14.04 56.85
C ILE A 205 -12.56 -14.61 57.48
#